data_AF-A0A817ANH4-F1
#
_entry.id   AF-A0A817ANH4-F1
#
_cell.length_a   1.000
_cell.length_b   1.000
_cell.length_c   1.000
_cell.angle_alpha   90.00
_cell.angle_beta   90.00
_cell.angle_gamma   90.00
#
_symmetry.space_group_name_H-M   'P 1'
#
loop_
_entity.id
_entity.type
_entity.pdbx_description
1 polymer ?
#
loop_
_entity_poly.entity_id
_entity_poly.type
_entity_poly.pdbx_seq_one_letter_code
_entity_poly.pdbx_strand_id
1 'polypeptide(L)'
;MGLTGMQRTTIKRYRKIRVVSSEYTRYRHQQLINVTHIFSESTGTVESFDRTLKKGQRTAIDKLFIDCIVKQFNFAVVIPFIRSQLSAVIAQLAASNVHSPCRSNSNYSVELIFYHNEPQNSSLSQEIGRLLHQFDFVKCCYRAVRFVAADLTPIENTYPSGSAFMWQKLLLDESPIALRSSGFTHFFLMEADSRPIRRYWLDAIINEITQGHPNQVYFSTDWWMLGSIYRGIKPIKLHFLHINGNAIYHLSSRFLDYLKTVWNDFPFDSDRTLGYDLDIFNFFFSVDVKDNFWLTKRVWHKFRFSEFIQNCWHTRCSDLESSPLTYIVHGNAMHEFDDRSFLRSILQQHSLLLLIIVILCVVTRLRWRKSSSFSISSRLKRIRCSFVRHH
;
A
#
# COMPACT_ATOMS: atom_id res chain seq x y z
N MET A 1 -27.30 26.64 14.61
CA MET A 1 -27.75 25.27 14.28
C MET A 1 -26.65 24.28 14.65
N GLY A 2 -26.94 23.33 15.55
CA GLY A 2 -25.98 22.33 16.04
C GLY A 2 -25.50 21.35 14.96
N LEU A 3 -24.41 20.62 15.25
CA LEU A 3 -23.96 19.48 14.43
C LEU A 3 -25.08 18.44 14.31
N THR A 4 -25.31 17.94 13.09
CA THR A 4 -26.25 16.85 12.82
C THR A 4 -25.79 15.55 13.50
N GLY A 5 -26.71 14.60 13.73
CA GLY A 5 -26.36 13.31 14.34
C GLY A 5 -25.23 12.58 13.60
N MET A 6 -25.23 12.64 12.27
CA MET A 6 -24.20 12.04 11.42
C MET A 6 -22.83 12.72 11.58
N GLN A 7 -22.80 14.05 11.74
CA GLN A 7 -21.58 14.82 12.02
C GLN A 7 -21.01 14.48 13.40
N ARG A 8 -21.87 14.29 14.42
CA ARG A 8 -21.43 13.87 15.77
C ARG A 8 -20.82 12.47 15.75
N THR A 9 -21.43 11.52 15.04
CA THR A 9 -20.90 10.15 14.89
C THR A 9 -19.58 10.15 14.13
N THR A 10 -19.45 11.00 13.11
CA THR A 10 -18.20 11.17 12.35
C THR A 10 -17.10 11.78 13.22
N ILE A 11 -17.43 12.78 14.04
CA ILE A 11 -16.49 13.40 14.99
C ILE A 11 -16.00 12.42 16.05
N LYS A 12 -16.88 11.59 16.62
CA LYS A 12 -16.52 10.53 17.59
C LYS A 12 -15.52 9.50 17.06
N ARG A 13 -15.37 9.35 15.73
CA ARG A 13 -14.37 8.46 15.13
C ARG A 13 -12.96 9.07 15.09
N TYR A 14 -12.83 10.38 15.27
CA TYR A 14 -11.54 11.06 15.29
C TYR A 14 -11.04 11.18 16.73
N ARG A 15 -10.11 10.30 17.12
CA ARG A 15 -9.55 10.26 18.49
C ARG A 15 -8.83 11.54 18.95
N LYS A 16 -8.58 12.51 18.05
CA LYS A 16 -7.86 13.78 18.32
C LYS A 16 -8.22 14.85 17.28
N ILE A 17 -9.37 15.52 17.41
CA ILE A 17 -9.62 16.76 16.63
C ILE A 17 -9.00 17.92 17.40
N ARG A 18 -7.99 18.58 16.82
CA ARG A 18 -7.47 19.84 17.35
C ARG A 18 -8.05 20.98 16.52
N VAL A 19 -8.91 21.79 17.14
CA VAL A 19 -9.37 23.06 16.54
C VAL A 19 -8.32 24.12 16.91
N VAL A 20 -7.62 24.65 15.91
CA VAL A 20 -6.62 25.70 16.11
C VAL A 20 -7.26 27.04 15.76
N SER A 21 -7.16 28.03 16.66
CA SER A 21 -7.64 29.39 16.40
C SER A 21 -6.68 30.14 15.48
N SER A 22 -7.20 31.11 14.73
CA SER A 22 -6.51 31.85 13.67
C SER A 22 -5.31 32.69 14.12
N GLU A 23 -4.98 32.75 15.42
CA GLU A 23 -3.82 33.51 15.90
C GLU A 23 -2.47 32.81 15.64
N TYR A 24 -2.46 31.55 15.20
CA TYR A 24 -1.24 30.74 15.15
C TYR A 24 -0.65 30.37 13.78
N THR A 25 -1.23 30.76 12.63
CA THR A 25 -0.77 30.21 11.34
C THR A 25 -0.87 31.15 10.13
N ARG A 26 0.29 31.44 9.51
CA ARG A 26 0.46 32.14 8.21
C ARG A 26 0.28 31.20 6.99
N TYR A 27 -0.71 30.30 6.97
CA TYR A 27 -0.87 29.33 5.86
C TYR A 27 -2.18 29.48 5.07
N ARG A 28 -2.08 29.30 3.75
CA ARG A 28 -3.04 29.68 2.69
C ARG A 28 -4.24 28.74 2.47
N HIS A 29 -4.61 27.89 3.42
CA HIS A 29 -5.63 26.85 3.18
C HIS A 29 -6.74 26.84 4.24
N GLN A 30 -7.64 27.82 4.16
CA GLN A 30 -8.84 27.88 5.01
C GLN A 30 -10.02 27.18 4.32
N GLN A 31 -10.60 26.15 4.95
CA GLN A 31 -11.95 25.68 4.61
C GLN A 31 -12.94 26.14 5.67
N LEU A 32 -13.99 26.84 5.24
CA LEU A 32 -15.04 27.34 6.13
C LEU A 32 -15.97 26.18 6.55
N ILE A 33 -15.93 25.81 7.82
CA ILE A 33 -16.97 24.99 8.45
C ILE A 33 -17.62 25.82 9.54
N ASN A 34 -18.93 26.03 9.43
CA ASN A 34 -19.72 26.72 10.45
C ASN A 34 -19.92 25.76 11.63
N VAL A 35 -19.18 25.97 12.71
CA VAL A 35 -19.19 25.06 13.87
C VAL A 35 -19.80 25.75 15.06
N THR A 36 -20.95 25.24 15.50
CA THR A 36 -21.71 25.74 16.65
C THR A 36 -21.26 25.18 17.99
N HIS A 37 -20.41 24.14 18.00
CA HIS A 37 -19.86 23.54 19.21
C HIS A 37 -18.41 23.09 18.98
N ILE A 38 -17.48 23.59 19.79
CA ILE A 38 -16.07 23.16 19.82
C ILE A 38 -16.00 21.88 20.64
N PHE A 39 -15.43 20.82 20.08
CA PHE A 39 -15.00 19.65 20.85
C PHE A 39 -13.47 19.61 20.81
N SER A 40 -12.83 19.92 21.94
CA SER A 40 -11.41 19.71 22.16
C SER A 40 -11.26 18.58 23.17
N GLU A 41 -10.78 17.42 22.71
CA GLU A 41 -10.66 16.21 23.54
C GLU A 41 -9.25 16.06 24.14
N SER A 42 -8.37 17.06 24.02
CA SER A 42 -6.95 16.90 24.39
C SER A 42 -6.59 17.17 25.85
N THR A 43 -7.55 17.57 26.71
CA THR A 43 -7.27 17.87 28.13
C THR A 43 -8.14 17.10 29.14
N GLY A 44 -9.13 16.32 28.69
CA GLY A 44 -10.08 15.66 29.61
C GLY A 44 -10.99 16.62 30.39
N THR A 45 -10.90 17.91 30.13
CA THR A 45 -11.79 18.95 30.64
C THR A 45 -12.65 19.46 29.49
N VAL A 46 -13.98 19.32 29.61
CA VAL A 46 -14.90 20.12 28.82
C VAL A 46 -14.83 21.53 29.38
N GLU A 47 -13.91 22.34 28.87
CA GLU A 47 -14.08 23.79 29.02
C GLU A 47 -15.26 24.15 28.13
N SER A 48 -16.45 24.21 28.74
CA SER A 48 -17.51 25.02 28.19
C SER A 48 -16.90 26.40 27.96
N PHE A 49 -16.89 26.84 26.71
CA PHE A 49 -16.69 28.26 26.40
C PHE A 49 -17.94 29.00 26.89
N ASP A 50 -18.17 28.95 28.20
CA ASP A 50 -19.23 29.64 28.90
C ASP A 50 -18.70 31.06 29.10
N ARG A 51 -18.63 31.80 27.98
CA ARG A 51 -18.66 33.25 28.10
C ARG A 51 -19.99 33.54 28.74
N THR A 52 -19.93 33.85 30.03
CA THR A 52 -20.92 34.63 30.75
C THR A 52 -21.08 35.93 29.96
N LEU A 53 -21.89 35.86 28.90
CA LEU A 53 -22.30 37.00 28.10
C LEU A 53 -23.13 37.84 29.03
N LYS A 54 -22.51 38.90 29.58
CA LYS A 54 -23.19 39.93 30.33
C LYS A 54 -24.44 40.32 29.55
N LYS A 55 -25.61 40.05 30.13
CA LYS A 55 -26.93 40.44 29.62
C LYS A 55 -26.85 41.89 29.13
N GLY A 56 -26.86 42.11 27.81
CA GLY A 56 -26.93 43.45 27.24
C GLY A 56 -26.10 43.71 25.99
N GLN A 57 -25.03 42.95 25.73
CA GLN A 57 -24.30 43.10 24.47
C GLN A 57 -24.76 42.04 23.46
N ARG A 58 -25.48 42.47 22.41
CA ARG A 58 -25.55 41.75 21.14
C ARG A 58 -24.14 41.75 20.53
N THR A 59 -23.27 40.88 21.03
CA THR A 59 -21.97 40.66 20.38
C THR A 59 -22.23 39.95 19.06
N ALA A 60 -21.62 40.48 18.01
CA ALA A 60 -21.46 39.81 16.73
C ALA A 60 -21.21 38.32 16.97
N ILE A 61 -21.87 37.46 16.20
CA ILE A 61 -21.64 36.02 16.24
C ILE A 61 -20.17 35.84 15.90
N ASP A 62 -19.32 35.65 16.92
CA ASP A 62 -17.91 35.31 16.78
C ASP A 62 -17.90 33.98 16.02
N LYS A 63 -17.71 34.07 14.71
CA LYS A 63 -17.61 32.91 13.84
C LYS A 63 -16.38 32.14 14.30
N LEU A 64 -16.59 30.91 14.78
CA LEU A 64 -15.47 30.01 14.98
C LEU A 64 -14.96 29.60 13.59
N PHE A 65 -13.69 29.89 13.33
CA PHE A 65 -13.00 29.40 12.14
C PHE A 65 -12.23 28.14 12.52
N ILE A 66 -12.56 27.02 11.88
CA ILE A 66 -11.69 25.84 11.91
C ILE A 66 -10.63 26.05 10.84
N ASP A 67 -9.38 26.26 11.26
CA ASP A 67 -8.27 26.42 10.31
C ASP A 67 -7.90 25.08 9.67
N CYS A 68 -7.83 24.00 10.46
CA CYS A 68 -7.54 22.67 9.95
C CYS A 68 -8.12 21.53 10.81
N ILE A 69 -8.30 20.35 10.18
CA ILE A 69 -8.61 19.09 10.87
C ILE A 69 -7.42 18.16 10.66
N VAL A 70 -6.72 17.86 11.75
CA VAL A 70 -5.65 16.87 11.78
C VAL A 70 -6.26 15.49 11.99
N LYS A 71 -5.95 14.54 11.11
CA LYS A 71 -6.47 13.17 11.18
C LYS A 71 -5.34 12.19 11.44
N GLN A 72 -5.63 11.16 12.24
CA GLN A 72 -4.75 10.01 12.33
C GLN A 72 -4.75 9.26 11.00
N PHE A 73 -3.56 8.95 10.54
CA PHE A 73 -3.32 8.15 9.36
C PHE A 73 -3.51 6.67 9.69
N ASN A 74 -4.31 5.98 8.87
CA ASN A 74 -4.42 4.53 8.89
C ASN A 74 -4.42 4.07 7.43
N PHE A 75 -3.47 3.22 7.08
CA PHE A 75 -3.12 2.99 5.69
C PHE A 75 -3.03 1.51 5.36
N ALA A 76 -3.48 1.16 4.17
CA ALA A 76 -3.34 -0.18 3.63
C ALA A 76 -2.52 -0.16 2.34
N VAL A 77 -1.61 -1.11 2.18
CA VAL A 77 -1.11 -1.52 0.87
C VAL A 77 -1.95 -2.72 0.45
N VAL A 78 -2.70 -2.58 -0.65
CA VAL A 78 -3.60 -3.62 -1.15
C VAL A 78 -3.03 -4.19 -2.44
N ILE A 79 -2.79 -5.49 -2.46
CA ILE A 79 -2.34 -6.23 -3.64
C ILE A 79 -3.54 -7.02 -4.18
N PRO A 80 -4.27 -6.49 -5.19
CA PRO A 80 -5.30 -7.24 -5.88
C PRO A 80 -4.68 -8.24 -6.85
N PHE A 81 -5.15 -9.48 -6.87
CA PHE A 81 -4.69 -10.46 -7.85
C PHE A 81 -5.69 -11.61 -8.02
N ILE A 82 -5.64 -12.23 -9.19
CA ILE A 82 -6.30 -13.53 -9.44
C ILE A 82 -5.27 -14.67 -9.32
N ARG A 83 -5.73 -15.91 -9.18
CA ARG A 83 -4.85 -17.09 -9.00
C ARG A 83 -3.73 -17.20 -10.03
N SER A 84 -4.00 -16.92 -11.30
CA SER A 84 -3.00 -16.98 -12.37
C SER A 84 -1.90 -15.91 -12.25
N GLN A 85 -2.12 -14.86 -11.45
CA GLN A 85 -1.14 -13.80 -11.17
C GLN A 85 -0.32 -14.05 -9.90
N LEU A 86 -0.51 -15.18 -9.20
CA LEU A 86 0.23 -15.48 -7.97
C LEU A 86 1.76 -15.45 -8.18
N SER A 87 2.26 -15.93 -9.32
CA SER A 87 3.69 -15.85 -9.64
C SER A 87 4.19 -14.40 -9.73
N ALA A 88 3.37 -13.48 -10.25
CA ALA A 88 3.69 -12.06 -10.32
C ALA A 88 3.70 -11.43 -8.92
N VAL A 89 2.79 -11.82 -8.03
CA VAL A 89 2.80 -11.41 -6.61
C VAL A 89 4.07 -11.91 -5.90
N ILE A 90 4.49 -13.15 -6.15
CA ILE A 90 5.73 -13.69 -5.56
C ILE A 90 6.94 -12.87 -6.03
N ALA A 91 7.04 -12.59 -7.32
CA ALA A 91 8.10 -11.74 -7.85
C ALA A 91 8.06 -10.31 -7.30
N GLN A 92 6.86 -9.74 -7.08
CA GLN A 92 6.69 -8.45 -6.41
C GLN A 92 7.23 -8.45 -4.98
N LEU A 93 6.92 -9.50 -4.20
CA LEU A 93 7.39 -9.65 -2.82
C LEU A 93 8.91 -9.84 -2.77
N ALA A 94 9.46 -10.62 -3.70
CA ALA A 94 10.90 -10.80 -3.84
C ALA A 94 11.61 -9.47 -4.16
N ALA A 95 11.08 -8.69 -5.12
CA ALA A 95 11.59 -7.35 -5.42
C ALA A 95 11.46 -6.42 -4.21
N SER A 96 10.36 -6.49 -3.46
CA SER A 96 10.18 -5.72 -2.21
C SER A 96 11.19 -6.11 -1.14
N ASN A 97 11.63 -7.35 -1.09
CA ASN A 97 12.69 -7.79 -0.19
C ASN A 97 14.06 -7.18 -0.55
N VAL A 98 14.38 -7.09 -1.85
CA VAL A 98 15.60 -6.42 -2.35
C VAL A 98 15.53 -4.91 -2.11
N HIS A 99 14.38 -4.32 -2.42
CA HIS A 99 14.09 -2.89 -2.32
C HIS A 99 13.25 -2.59 -1.08
N SER A 100 13.70 -3.08 0.08
CA SER A 100 13.05 -2.97 1.40
C SER A 100 12.03 -1.81 1.51
N PRO A 101 10.73 -2.07 1.79
CA PRO A 101 9.69 -1.05 1.69
C PRO A 101 9.89 0.16 2.62
N CYS A 102 10.42 -0.06 3.81
CA CYS A 102 10.56 0.95 4.84
C CYS A 102 11.93 0.88 5.51
N ARG A 103 12.31 1.96 6.21
CA ARG A 103 13.45 1.93 7.14
C ARG A 103 13.12 1.05 8.36
N SER A 104 14.12 0.34 8.89
CA SER A 104 13.95 -0.48 10.10
C SER A 104 13.38 0.35 11.26
N ASN A 105 12.50 -0.25 12.07
CA ASN A 105 11.81 0.38 13.21
C ASN A 105 10.79 1.49 12.85
N SER A 106 10.25 1.48 11.65
CA SER A 106 9.14 2.36 11.32
C SER A 106 7.88 1.97 12.09
N ASN A 107 7.41 2.84 12.98
CA ASN A 107 6.20 2.59 13.77
C ASN A 107 4.91 2.89 12.99
N TYR A 108 4.86 2.61 11.68
CA TYR A 108 3.71 3.00 10.87
C TYR A 108 2.47 2.14 11.11
N SER A 109 1.30 2.76 11.14
CA SER A 109 0.00 2.07 11.10
C SER A 109 -0.34 1.65 9.67
N VAL A 110 0.49 0.76 9.09
CA VAL A 110 0.26 0.18 7.75
C VAL A 110 -0.10 -1.29 7.83
N GLU A 111 -1.13 -1.69 7.09
CA GLU A 111 -1.47 -3.10 6.88
C GLU A 111 -1.18 -3.52 5.44
N LEU A 112 -0.72 -4.75 5.24
CA LEU A 112 -0.59 -5.38 3.93
C LEU A 112 -1.79 -6.29 3.69
N ILE A 113 -2.54 -6.04 2.63
CA ILE A 113 -3.78 -6.76 2.31
C ILE A 113 -3.61 -7.47 0.97
N PHE A 114 -3.67 -8.80 1.00
CA PHE A 114 -3.78 -9.62 -0.20
C PHE A 114 -5.27 -9.79 -0.51
N TYR A 115 -5.71 -9.18 -1.61
CA TYR A 115 -7.11 -9.13 -2.01
C TYR A 115 -7.31 -9.98 -3.27
N HIS A 116 -8.06 -11.07 -3.17
CA HIS A 116 -8.14 -12.07 -4.24
C HIS A 116 -9.56 -12.45 -4.60
N ASN A 117 -9.76 -12.96 -5.81
CA ASN A 117 -11.06 -13.41 -6.30
C ASN A 117 -11.46 -14.83 -5.86
N GLU A 118 -10.54 -15.60 -5.25
CA GLU A 118 -10.89 -16.93 -4.71
C GLU A 118 -11.76 -16.83 -3.45
N PRO A 119 -12.58 -17.86 -3.13
CA PRO A 119 -13.35 -17.92 -1.89
C PRO A 119 -12.47 -17.82 -0.63
N GLN A 120 -13.03 -17.31 0.46
CA GLN A 120 -12.34 -17.11 1.74
C GLN A 120 -11.67 -18.39 2.30
N ASN A 121 -12.22 -19.58 2.02
CA ASN A 121 -11.72 -20.87 2.49
C ASN A 121 -10.69 -21.52 1.53
N SER A 122 -10.19 -20.78 0.54
CA SER A 122 -9.17 -21.28 -0.38
C SER A 122 -7.83 -21.54 0.33
N SER A 123 -7.04 -22.45 -0.23
CA SER A 123 -5.66 -22.71 0.22
C SER A 123 -4.70 -21.55 -0.08
N LEU A 124 -5.13 -20.61 -0.94
CA LEU A 124 -4.32 -19.47 -1.40
C LEU A 124 -3.81 -18.60 -0.24
N SER A 125 -4.65 -18.32 0.75
CA SER A 125 -4.26 -17.55 1.94
C SER A 125 -3.15 -18.27 2.73
N GLN A 126 -3.24 -19.59 2.87
CA GLN A 126 -2.21 -20.38 3.57
C GLN A 126 -0.91 -20.45 2.77
N GLU A 127 -1.00 -20.58 1.45
CA GLU A 127 0.14 -20.60 0.54
C GLU A 127 0.92 -19.29 0.62
N ILE A 128 0.25 -18.14 0.51
CA ILE A 128 0.89 -16.83 0.63
C ILE A 128 1.41 -16.63 2.06
N GLY A 129 0.65 -17.00 3.09
CA GLY A 129 1.10 -16.92 4.47
C GLY A 129 2.43 -17.64 4.72
N ARG A 130 2.60 -18.86 4.17
CA ARG A 130 3.87 -19.61 4.21
C ARG A 130 5.01 -18.88 3.51
N LEU A 131 4.74 -18.26 2.37
CA LEU A 131 5.73 -17.48 1.62
C LEU A 131 6.16 -16.22 2.39
N LEU A 132 5.22 -15.51 3.03
CA LEU A 132 5.51 -14.28 3.78
C LEU A 132 6.45 -14.49 4.96
N HIS A 133 6.49 -15.69 5.55
CA HIS A 133 7.46 -16.01 6.60
C HIS A 133 8.92 -15.94 6.15
N GLN A 134 9.18 -15.95 4.83
CA GLN A 134 10.51 -15.85 4.25
C GLN A 134 10.99 -14.40 4.07
N PHE A 135 10.12 -13.42 4.28
CA PHE A 135 10.40 -12.00 4.00
C PHE A 135 10.40 -11.18 5.29
N ASP A 136 11.58 -10.84 5.79
CA ASP A 136 11.74 -10.08 7.04
C ASP A 136 11.06 -8.71 7.00
N PHE A 137 11.01 -8.09 5.81
CA PHE A 137 10.38 -6.78 5.65
C PHE A 137 8.90 -6.78 6.03
N VAL A 138 8.21 -7.93 5.92
CA VAL A 138 6.78 -8.02 6.24
C VAL A 138 6.55 -7.69 7.71
N LYS A 139 7.37 -8.24 8.60
CA LYS A 139 7.30 -7.99 10.05
C LYS A 139 7.80 -6.59 10.43
N CYS A 140 8.76 -6.06 9.67
CA CYS A 140 9.36 -4.77 9.96
C CYS A 140 8.51 -3.57 9.51
N CYS A 141 7.85 -3.70 8.36
CA CYS A 141 7.17 -2.56 7.69
C CYS A 141 5.66 -2.55 7.86
N TYR A 142 5.05 -3.68 8.21
CA TYR A 142 3.60 -3.80 8.32
C TYR A 142 3.21 -4.24 9.71
N ARG A 143 2.19 -3.57 10.26
CA ARG A 143 1.57 -3.92 11.53
C ARG A 143 0.86 -5.26 11.46
N ALA A 144 0.19 -5.52 10.35
CA ALA A 144 -0.60 -6.72 10.13
C ALA A 144 -0.63 -7.09 8.65
N VAL A 145 -0.85 -8.39 8.40
CA VAL A 145 -1.15 -8.93 7.08
C VAL A 145 -2.58 -9.46 7.09
N ARG A 146 -3.36 -9.14 6.07
CA ARG A 146 -4.72 -9.65 5.88
C ARG A 146 -4.85 -10.37 4.54
N PHE A 147 -5.70 -11.39 4.53
CA PHE A 147 -6.14 -12.08 3.33
C PHE A 147 -7.64 -11.90 3.21
N VAL A 148 -8.07 -11.27 2.12
CA VAL A 148 -9.46 -10.87 1.91
C VAL A 148 -9.93 -11.42 0.57
N ALA A 149 -10.98 -12.23 0.61
CA ALA A 149 -11.69 -12.63 -0.59
C ALA A 149 -12.61 -11.50 -1.07
N ALA A 150 -12.68 -11.30 -2.38
CA ALA A 150 -13.63 -10.38 -3.02
C ALA A 150 -15.03 -10.97 -3.14
N ASP A 151 -15.15 -12.29 -2.96
CA ASP A 151 -16.39 -13.07 -3.08
C ASP A 151 -17.20 -12.66 -4.33
N LEU A 152 -16.52 -12.68 -5.48
CA LEU A 152 -17.15 -12.40 -6.77
C LEU A 152 -18.04 -13.57 -7.19
N THR A 153 -19.21 -13.27 -7.74
CA THR A 153 -20.02 -14.27 -8.44
C THR A 153 -19.33 -14.71 -9.73
N PRO A 154 -19.70 -15.87 -10.32
CA PRO A 154 -19.14 -16.30 -11.61
C PRO A 154 -19.30 -15.28 -12.74
N ILE A 155 -20.38 -14.50 -12.72
CA ILE A 155 -20.66 -13.46 -13.72
C ILE A 155 -19.73 -12.25 -13.51
N GLU A 156 -19.56 -11.83 -12.25
CA GLU A 156 -18.64 -10.75 -11.88
C GLU A 156 -17.18 -11.13 -12.18
N ASN A 157 -16.81 -12.41 -12.00
CA ASN A 157 -15.45 -12.91 -12.15
C ASN A 157 -15.05 -13.21 -13.61
N THR A 158 -15.38 -12.30 -14.52
CA THR A 158 -15.01 -12.34 -15.93
C THR A 158 -14.02 -11.22 -16.25
N TYR A 159 -13.06 -11.45 -17.15
CA TYR A 159 -12.15 -10.37 -17.56
C TYR A 159 -12.80 -9.51 -18.65
N PRO A 160 -12.73 -8.16 -18.57
CA PRO A 160 -12.04 -7.36 -17.55
C PRO A 160 -12.89 -6.96 -16.32
N SER A 161 -14.19 -7.27 -16.30
CA SER A 161 -15.13 -6.84 -15.26
C SER A 161 -14.73 -7.19 -13.82
N GLY A 162 -14.07 -8.33 -13.59
CA GLY A 162 -13.72 -8.82 -12.26
C GLY A 162 -12.79 -7.88 -11.49
N SER A 163 -11.79 -7.29 -12.15
CA SER A 163 -10.91 -6.31 -11.49
C SER A 163 -11.68 -5.05 -11.08
N ALA A 164 -12.64 -4.63 -11.89
CA ALA A 164 -13.50 -3.49 -11.61
C ALA A 164 -14.46 -3.76 -10.44
N PHE A 165 -15.10 -4.94 -10.39
CA PHE A 165 -15.94 -5.33 -9.26
C PHE A 165 -15.14 -5.50 -7.98
N MET A 166 -13.92 -6.07 -8.04
CA MET A 166 -13.02 -6.11 -6.90
C MET A 166 -12.75 -4.71 -6.37
N TRP A 167 -12.37 -3.78 -7.25
CA TRP A 167 -12.10 -2.38 -6.90
C TRP A 167 -13.32 -1.68 -6.30
N GLN A 168 -14.51 -1.89 -6.88
CA GLN A 168 -15.75 -1.32 -6.39
C GLN A 168 -16.09 -1.85 -4.98
N LYS A 169 -16.05 -3.17 -4.76
CA LYS A 169 -16.33 -3.77 -3.45
C LYS A 169 -15.37 -3.29 -2.38
N LEU A 170 -14.09 -3.08 -2.74
CA LEU A 170 -13.07 -2.55 -1.83
C LEU A 170 -13.42 -1.14 -1.29
N LEU A 171 -14.13 -0.34 -2.08
CA LEU A 171 -14.39 1.08 -1.83
C LEU A 171 -15.82 1.39 -1.38
N LEU A 172 -16.81 0.77 -2.01
CA LEU A 172 -18.21 1.17 -1.95
C LEU A 172 -19.11 0.18 -1.23
N ASP A 173 -18.65 -1.06 -1.00
CA ASP A 173 -19.41 -2.04 -0.24
C ASP A 173 -19.59 -1.59 1.22
N GLU A 174 -20.67 -2.03 1.85
CA GLU A 174 -20.92 -1.83 3.28
C GLU A 174 -20.40 -3.02 4.11
N SER A 175 -19.97 -4.09 3.45
CA SER A 175 -19.37 -5.26 4.09
C SER A 175 -18.05 -4.94 4.81
N PRO A 176 -17.59 -5.82 5.72
CA PRO A 176 -16.29 -5.68 6.38
C PRO A 176 -15.08 -5.62 5.43
N ILE A 177 -15.26 -6.03 4.16
CA ILE A 177 -14.25 -5.96 3.10
C ILE A 177 -13.89 -4.50 2.78
N ALA A 178 -14.87 -3.59 2.88
CA ALA A 178 -14.67 -2.20 2.54
C ALA A 178 -13.66 -1.53 3.48
N LEU A 179 -12.62 -0.93 2.89
CA LEU A 179 -11.50 -0.38 3.64
C LEU A 179 -11.92 0.76 4.56
N ARG A 180 -12.89 1.58 4.13
CA ARG A 180 -13.43 2.66 4.95
C ARG A 180 -14.12 2.13 6.21
N SER A 181 -14.91 1.06 6.08
CA SER A 181 -15.60 0.42 7.21
C SER A 181 -14.60 -0.18 8.20
N SER A 182 -13.46 -0.65 7.70
CA SER A 182 -12.29 -1.09 8.49
C SER A 182 -11.46 0.07 9.09
N GLY A 183 -11.86 1.33 8.89
CA GLY A 183 -11.22 2.49 9.50
C GLY A 183 -9.95 2.98 8.80
N PHE A 184 -9.67 2.54 7.57
CA PHE A 184 -8.59 3.10 6.77
C PHE A 184 -8.94 4.51 6.28
N THR A 185 -7.94 5.39 6.24
CA THR A 185 -8.09 6.73 5.67
C THR A 185 -7.55 6.80 4.25
N HIS A 186 -6.54 6.01 3.95
CA HIS A 186 -5.95 5.89 2.62
C HIS A 186 -5.60 4.44 2.33
N PHE A 187 -5.44 4.12 1.06
CA PHE A 187 -4.75 2.89 0.66
C PHE A 187 -3.98 3.11 -0.62
N PHE A 188 -2.94 2.31 -0.81
CA PHE A 188 -2.24 2.18 -2.07
C PHE A 188 -2.66 0.86 -2.70
N LEU A 189 -3.32 0.94 -3.85
CA LEU A 189 -3.56 -0.22 -4.69
C LEU A 189 -2.26 -0.51 -5.42
N MET A 190 -1.77 -1.74 -5.35
CA MET A 190 -0.50 -2.17 -5.92
C MET A 190 -0.74 -3.47 -6.69
N GLU A 191 -1.00 -3.37 -7.98
CA GLU A 191 -1.26 -4.53 -8.84
C GLU A 191 -0.09 -5.52 -8.85
N ALA A 192 -0.37 -6.79 -9.15
CA ALA A 192 0.58 -7.89 -9.03
C ALA A 192 1.83 -7.75 -9.92
N ASP A 193 1.76 -6.98 -11.01
CA ASP A 193 2.85 -6.68 -11.94
C ASP A 193 3.61 -5.38 -11.62
N SER A 194 3.28 -4.71 -10.51
CA SER A 194 4.10 -3.61 -9.98
C SER A 194 5.38 -4.11 -9.32
N ARG A 195 6.48 -3.38 -9.52
CA ARG A 195 7.81 -3.72 -9.01
C ARG A 195 8.45 -2.50 -8.35
N PRO A 196 8.85 -2.58 -7.07
CA PRO A 196 9.69 -1.55 -6.50
C PRO A 196 11.07 -1.60 -7.15
N ILE A 197 11.61 -0.43 -7.50
CA ILE A 197 12.94 -0.24 -8.08
C ILE A 197 13.88 0.55 -7.14
N ARG A 198 13.34 1.06 -6.03
CA ARG A 198 14.09 1.79 -5.00
C ARG A 198 13.67 1.35 -3.61
N ARG A 199 14.64 1.33 -2.70
CA ARG A 199 14.40 1.11 -1.27
C ARG A 199 13.54 2.23 -0.71
N TYR A 200 12.84 1.93 0.38
CA TYR A 200 12.04 2.89 1.15
C TYR A 200 10.85 3.44 0.36
N TRP A 201 10.31 2.65 -0.57
CA TRP A 201 9.16 3.05 -1.38
C TRP A 201 7.90 3.29 -0.55
N LEU A 202 7.70 2.53 0.54
CA LEU A 202 6.58 2.75 1.45
C LEU A 202 6.75 4.05 2.24
N ASP A 203 7.98 4.35 2.68
CA ASP A 203 8.29 5.64 3.33
C ASP A 203 7.96 6.81 2.38
N ALA A 204 8.30 6.67 1.09
CA ALA A 204 7.99 7.66 0.07
C ALA A 204 6.48 7.87 -0.09
N ILE A 205 5.69 6.79 -0.15
CA ILE A 205 4.22 6.87 -0.19
C ILE A 205 3.66 7.57 1.05
N ILE A 206 4.15 7.20 2.23
CA ILE A 206 3.71 7.83 3.48
C ILE A 206 4.06 9.32 3.46
N ASN A 207 5.22 9.69 2.92
CA ASN A 207 5.62 11.08 2.76
C ASN A 207 4.72 11.85 1.77
N GLU A 208 4.27 11.24 0.68
CA GLU A 208 3.27 11.84 -0.23
C GLU A 208 1.94 12.15 0.49
N ILE A 209 1.50 11.26 1.38
CA ILE A 209 0.24 11.42 2.12
C ILE A 209 0.37 12.43 3.26
N THR A 210 1.46 12.34 4.03
CA THR A 210 1.69 13.15 5.23
C THR A 210 2.40 14.46 4.94
N GLN A 211 2.94 14.66 3.73
CA GLN A 211 3.72 15.83 3.34
C GLN A 211 4.89 16.11 4.31
N GLY A 212 5.52 15.05 4.81
CA GLY A 212 6.63 15.13 5.76
C GLY A 212 6.23 15.43 7.21
N HIS A 213 4.93 15.50 7.53
CA HIS A 213 4.50 15.75 8.91
C HIS A 213 4.78 14.54 9.82
N PRO A 214 5.33 14.77 11.03
CA PRO A 214 5.64 13.70 11.97
C PRO A 214 4.37 13.08 12.56
N ASN A 215 4.50 11.91 13.21
CA ASN A 215 3.43 11.25 13.97
C ASN A 215 2.23 10.74 13.17
N GLN A 216 2.40 10.44 11.88
CA GLN A 216 1.33 9.82 11.08
C GLN A 216 0.04 10.63 11.15
N VAL A 217 0.19 11.94 10.99
CA VAL A 217 -0.96 12.81 10.81
C VAL A 217 -0.95 13.38 9.42
N TYR A 218 -2.15 13.64 8.91
CA TYR A 218 -2.31 14.35 7.66
C TYR A 218 -3.36 15.44 7.83
N PHE A 219 -3.13 16.55 7.14
CA PHE A 219 -4.16 17.56 6.93
C PHE A 219 -5.09 17.05 5.85
N SER A 220 -6.40 17.19 6.06
CA SER A 220 -7.42 16.75 5.09
C SER A 220 -6.94 17.03 3.66
N THR A 221 -6.59 15.98 2.93
CA THR A 221 -5.89 16.16 1.66
C THR A 221 -6.84 16.77 0.64
N ASP A 222 -6.29 17.63 -0.22
CA ASP A 222 -7.02 18.24 -1.32
C ASP A 222 -7.12 17.33 -2.54
N TRP A 223 -6.92 16.02 -2.38
CA TRP A 223 -6.97 15.04 -3.46
C TRP A 223 -7.74 13.78 -3.05
N TRP A 224 -8.16 13.02 -4.06
CA TRP A 224 -8.87 11.76 -3.96
C TRP A 224 -8.05 10.61 -4.50
N MET A 225 -7.35 10.84 -5.61
CA MET A 225 -6.45 9.88 -6.23
C MET A 225 -5.10 10.54 -6.50
N LEU A 226 -4.02 9.83 -6.20
CA LEU A 226 -2.66 10.20 -6.49
C LEU A 226 -1.94 8.99 -7.10
N GLY A 227 -1.71 9.02 -8.41
CA GLY A 227 -1.02 7.92 -9.11
C GLY A 227 -0.26 8.43 -10.31
N SER A 228 0.06 7.58 -11.27
CA SER A 228 0.92 7.94 -12.40
C SER A 228 0.17 7.96 -13.71
N ILE A 229 0.47 8.93 -14.58
CA ILE A 229 0.11 8.83 -16.00
C ILE A 229 0.98 7.79 -16.70
N TYR A 230 0.49 7.31 -17.82
CA TYR A 230 1.28 6.48 -18.72
C TYR A 230 2.50 7.25 -19.25
N ARG A 231 3.68 6.61 -19.15
CA ARG A 231 4.97 7.08 -19.66
C ARG A 231 5.64 6.04 -20.57
N GLY A 232 4.84 5.16 -21.14
CA GLY A 232 5.34 4.17 -22.10
C GLY A 232 5.61 4.79 -23.46
N ILE A 233 6.37 4.05 -24.28
CA ILE A 233 6.86 4.54 -25.58
C ILE A 233 5.81 4.54 -26.69
N LYS A 234 4.70 3.81 -26.54
CA LYS A 234 3.66 3.75 -27.59
C LYS A 234 2.63 4.87 -27.38
N PRO A 235 2.15 5.53 -28.43
CA PRO A 235 1.08 6.51 -28.28
C PRO A 235 -0.19 5.80 -27.80
N ILE A 236 -0.79 6.33 -26.74
CA ILE A 236 -2.09 5.88 -26.25
C ILE A 236 -3.02 7.09 -26.18
N LYS A 237 -4.30 6.90 -26.56
CA LYS A 237 -5.33 7.95 -26.56
C LYS A 237 -5.67 8.36 -25.11
N LEU A 238 -6.93 8.58 -24.76
CA LEU A 238 -7.36 8.91 -23.39
C LEU A 238 -6.87 7.94 -22.29
N HIS A 239 -6.44 6.74 -22.68
CA HIS A 239 -5.72 5.80 -21.81
C HIS A 239 -4.47 6.39 -21.14
N PHE A 240 -3.92 7.54 -21.59
CA PHE A 240 -2.84 8.20 -20.85
C PHE A 240 -3.28 8.69 -19.47
N LEU A 241 -4.57 8.96 -19.29
CA LEU A 241 -5.21 9.30 -18.02
C LEU A 241 -5.49 8.08 -17.15
N HIS A 242 -5.17 6.87 -17.63
CA HIS A 242 -5.22 5.67 -16.82
C HIS A 242 -4.20 5.81 -15.69
N ILE A 243 -4.70 6.27 -14.54
CA ILE A 243 -3.97 6.38 -13.28
C ILE A 243 -3.59 4.97 -12.78
N ASN A 244 -4.27 3.96 -13.32
CA ASN A 244 -4.06 2.54 -13.15
C ASN A 244 -4.33 2.07 -11.73
N GLY A 245 -4.32 0.75 -11.51
CA GLY A 245 -4.43 0.15 -10.19
C GLY A 245 -3.21 0.33 -9.30
N ASN A 246 -2.36 1.31 -9.63
CA ASN A 246 -1.12 1.63 -8.94
C ASN A 246 -1.19 3.08 -8.53
N ALA A 247 -2.08 3.34 -7.56
CA ALA A 247 -2.38 4.67 -7.09
C ALA A 247 -2.75 4.67 -5.61
N ILE A 248 -2.52 5.82 -4.98
CA ILE A 248 -2.94 6.10 -3.62
C ILE A 248 -4.34 6.73 -3.68
N TYR A 249 -5.25 6.18 -2.89
CA TYR A 249 -6.64 6.61 -2.80
C TYR A 249 -6.92 7.17 -1.41
N HIS A 250 -7.62 8.30 -1.35
CA HIS A 250 -8.11 8.89 -0.10
C HIS A 250 -9.58 8.52 0.12
N LEU A 251 -9.85 7.78 1.19
CA LEU A 251 -11.17 7.26 1.55
C LEU A 251 -12.04 8.33 2.23
N SER A 252 -12.14 9.52 1.64
CA SER A 252 -13.04 10.58 2.10
C SER A 252 -14.49 10.28 1.71
N SER A 253 -15.48 10.77 2.48
CA SER A 253 -16.90 10.50 2.16
C SER A 253 -17.25 11.10 0.81
N ARG A 254 -16.79 12.33 0.57
CA ARG A 254 -16.98 13.03 -0.71
C ARG A 254 -16.45 12.24 -1.90
N PHE A 255 -15.31 11.56 -1.74
CA PHE A 255 -14.79 10.71 -2.81
C PHE A 255 -15.72 9.53 -3.07
N LEU A 256 -16.12 8.80 -2.03
CA LEU A 256 -17.00 7.65 -2.20
C LEU A 256 -18.39 8.05 -2.74
N ASP A 257 -18.93 9.18 -2.30
CA ASP A 257 -20.19 9.72 -2.82
C ASP A 257 -20.05 10.08 -4.31
N TYR A 258 -18.94 10.73 -4.69
CA TYR A 258 -18.63 11.01 -6.09
C TYR A 258 -18.53 9.72 -6.91
N LEU A 259 -17.83 8.72 -6.40
CA LEU A 259 -17.73 7.42 -7.05
C LEU A 259 -19.13 6.84 -7.27
N LYS A 260 -19.98 6.76 -6.24
CA LYS A 260 -21.37 6.28 -6.37
C LYS A 260 -22.14 6.99 -7.50
N THR A 261 -21.96 8.31 -7.66
CA THR A 261 -22.52 9.05 -8.80
C THR A 261 -21.98 8.55 -10.14
N VAL A 262 -20.66 8.41 -10.29
CA VAL A 262 -20.03 7.88 -11.52
C VAL A 262 -20.58 6.49 -11.88
N TRP A 263 -20.69 5.56 -10.92
CA TRP A 263 -21.21 4.21 -11.19
C TRP A 263 -22.72 4.14 -11.44
N ASN A 264 -23.49 5.09 -10.93
CA ASN A 264 -24.92 5.14 -11.24
C ASN A 264 -25.15 5.61 -12.69
N ASP A 265 -24.33 6.54 -13.17
CA ASP A 265 -24.45 7.07 -14.53
C ASP A 265 -23.77 6.18 -15.58
N PHE A 266 -22.79 5.38 -15.14
CA PHE A 266 -22.15 4.34 -15.94
C PHE A 266 -22.30 3.01 -15.18
N PRO A 267 -23.39 2.25 -15.38
CA PRO A 267 -23.53 0.89 -14.86
C PRO A 267 -22.62 -0.09 -15.63
N PHE A 268 -22.31 -1.22 -15.01
CA PHE A 268 -21.29 -2.18 -15.49
C PHE A 268 -21.64 -2.96 -16.77
N ASP A 269 -22.84 -2.81 -17.31
CA ASP A 269 -23.34 -3.62 -18.44
C ASP A 269 -22.85 -3.18 -19.84
N SER A 270 -22.18 -2.04 -19.96
CA SER A 270 -21.76 -1.50 -21.27
C SER A 270 -20.29 -1.80 -21.57
N ASP A 271 -20.02 -2.80 -22.42
CA ASP A 271 -18.77 -3.03 -23.19
C ASP A 271 -17.48 -2.36 -22.63
N ARG A 272 -17.11 -2.69 -21.39
CA ARG A 272 -15.96 -2.07 -20.72
C ARG A 272 -14.69 -2.80 -21.10
N THR A 273 -14.19 -2.52 -22.30
CA THR A 273 -12.81 -2.84 -22.67
C THR A 273 -11.78 -1.94 -21.97
N LEU A 274 -12.24 -0.90 -21.26
CA LEU A 274 -11.43 0.11 -20.59
C LEU A 274 -11.21 -0.25 -19.11
N GLY A 275 -10.06 0.14 -18.54
CA GLY A 275 -9.76 -0.04 -17.11
C GLY A 275 -10.76 0.72 -16.20
N TYR A 276 -11.01 0.19 -15.00
CA TYR A 276 -12.07 0.68 -14.08
C TYR A 276 -11.91 2.14 -13.61
N ASP A 277 -10.69 2.65 -13.57
CA ASP A 277 -10.38 4.03 -13.23
C ASP A 277 -10.53 4.97 -14.44
N LEU A 278 -10.57 4.45 -15.68
CA LEU A 278 -10.87 5.26 -16.86
C LEU A 278 -12.33 5.67 -16.93
N ASP A 279 -13.24 4.94 -16.28
CA ASP A 279 -14.65 5.30 -16.21
C ASP A 279 -14.87 6.66 -15.53
N ILE A 280 -14.01 7.02 -14.57
CA ILE A 280 -13.98 8.35 -13.94
C ILE A 280 -13.70 9.44 -14.98
N PHE A 281 -12.77 9.19 -15.90
CA PHE A 281 -12.41 10.15 -16.94
C PHE A 281 -13.41 10.16 -18.09
N ASN A 282 -13.96 9.01 -18.47
CA ASN A 282 -15.07 8.95 -19.43
C ASN A 282 -16.27 9.74 -18.90
N PHE A 283 -16.59 9.62 -17.61
CA PHE A 283 -17.60 10.43 -16.96
C PHE A 283 -17.34 11.93 -17.13
N PHE A 284 -16.08 12.37 -17.01
CA PHE A 284 -15.73 13.78 -17.19
C PHE A 284 -15.94 14.32 -18.60
N PHE A 285 -15.72 13.47 -19.61
CA PHE A 285 -15.77 13.87 -21.02
C PHE A 285 -17.06 13.47 -21.72
N SER A 286 -17.99 12.82 -21.02
CA SER A 286 -19.30 12.48 -21.56
C SER A 286 -20.06 13.75 -21.92
N VAL A 287 -20.25 13.96 -23.22
CA VAL A 287 -20.90 15.16 -23.78
C VAL A 287 -22.41 15.18 -23.54
N ASP A 288 -22.99 14.01 -23.26
CA ASP A 288 -24.44 13.83 -23.12
C ASP A 288 -24.97 14.33 -21.77
N VAL A 289 -24.09 14.63 -20.82
CA VAL A 289 -24.46 15.10 -19.48
C VAL A 289 -23.89 16.51 -19.26
N LYS A 290 -24.67 17.55 -19.58
CA LYS A 290 -24.26 18.96 -19.42
C LYS A 290 -23.76 19.29 -18.01
N ASP A 291 -24.28 18.62 -17.00
CA ASP A 291 -23.88 18.83 -15.60
C ASP A 291 -22.49 18.24 -15.27
N ASN A 292 -22.01 17.27 -16.06
CA ASN A 292 -20.69 16.68 -15.86
C ASN A 292 -19.60 17.71 -16.05
N PHE A 293 -19.71 18.63 -17.01
CA PHE A 293 -18.69 19.67 -17.23
C PHE A 293 -18.44 20.51 -15.95
N TRP A 294 -19.52 20.95 -15.29
CA TRP A 294 -19.41 21.74 -14.05
C TRP A 294 -18.91 20.92 -12.87
N LEU A 295 -19.28 19.63 -12.81
CA LEU A 295 -18.77 18.72 -11.80
C LEU A 295 -17.27 18.46 -12.02
N THR A 296 -16.86 18.11 -13.24
CA THR A 296 -15.47 17.94 -13.67
C THR A 296 -14.63 19.15 -13.29
N LYS A 297 -15.06 20.37 -13.64
CA LYS A 297 -14.34 21.59 -13.27
C LYS A 297 -14.12 21.72 -11.75
N ARG A 298 -15.08 21.24 -10.95
CA ARG A 298 -15.01 21.26 -9.49
C ARG A 298 -14.14 20.15 -8.91
N VAL A 299 -13.98 19.01 -9.56
CA VAL A 299 -13.32 17.83 -8.96
C VAL A 299 -12.04 17.40 -9.67
N TRP A 300 -11.75 17.91 -10.87
CA TRP A 300 -10.56 17.53 -11.66
C TRP A 300 -9.26 17.63 -10.85
N HIS A 301 -9.11 18.72 -10.10
CA HIS A 301 -7.94 18.95 -9.25
C HIS A 301 -7.78 17.94 -8.09
N LYS A 302 -8.78 17.08 -7.85
CA LYS A 302 -8.72 15.98 -6.89
C LYS A 302 -7.98 14.74 -7.45
N PHE A 303 -7.76 14.67 -8.75
CA PHE A 303 -7.02 13.60 -9.43
C PHE A 303 -5.63 14.13 -9.75
N ARG A 304 -4.63 13.67 -9.00
CA ARG A 304 -3.26 14.16 -9.09
C ARG A 304 -2.37 13.09 -9.68
N PHE A 305 -1.41 13.57 -10.46
CA PHE A 305 -0.34 12.74 -10.99
C PHE A 305 0.91 12.95 -10.17
N SER A 306 1.62 11.87 -9.87
CA SER A 306 2.90 11.88 -9.19
C SER A 306 3.88 10.99 -9.92
N GLU A 307 5.16 11.34 -9.78
CA GLU A 307 6.28 10.61 -10.39
C GLU A 307 6.72 9.41 -9.55
N PHE A 308 6.14 9.23 -8.34
CA PHE A 308 6.52 8.13 -7.45
C PHE A 308 6.28 6.74 -8.05
N ILE A 309 5.32 6.63 -8.95
CA ILE A 309 5.04 5.44 -9.76
C ILE A 309 5.25 5.82 -11.21
N GLN A 310 5.78 4.89 -11.98
CA GLN A 310 5.86 5.02 -13.43
C GLN A 310 5.06 3.90 -14.09
N ASN A 311 3.94 4.28 -14.71
CA ASN A 311 3.10 3.36 -15.47
C ASN A 311 3.60 3.23 -16.91
N CYS A 312 4.08 2.04 -17.25
CA CYS A 312 4.57 1.70 -18.59
C CYS A 312 3.67 0.68 -19.30
N TRP A 313 2.67 0.17 -18.59
CA TRP A 313 1.63 -0.73 -19.11
C TRP A 313 2.25 -1.92 -19.87
N HIS A 314 1.85 -2.16 -21.11
CA HIS A 314 2.39 -3.22 -21.98
C HIS A 314 3.61 -2.78 -22.79
N THR A 315 4.35 -1.78 -22.32
CA THR A 315 5.51 -1.21 -23.02
C THR A 315 6.68 -1.01 -22.07
N ARG A 316 7.85 -0.71 -22.62
CA ARG A 316 9.03 -0.36 -21.83
C ARG A 316 8.90 1.07 -21.31
N CYS A 317 9.39 1.30 -20.10
CA CYS A 317 9.66 2.64 -19.59
C CYS A 317 10.91 3.21 -20.27
N SER A 318 10.85 4.43 -20.77
CA SER A 318 12.07 5.19 -21.03
C SER A 318 12.58 5.82 -19.73
N ASP A 319 13.90 5.88 -19.59
CA ASP A 319 14.62 6.73 -18.62
C ASP A 319 14.25 6.57 -17.13
N LEU A 320 14.13 5.35 -16.63
CA LEU A 320 13.95 5.10 -15.18
C LEU A 320 15.08 5.70 -14.33
N GLU A 321 16.30 5.75 -14.87
CA GLU A 321 17.47 6.31 -14.19
C GLU A 321 17.36 7.83 -13.99
N SER A 322 16.70 8.54 -14.91
CA SER A 322 16.57 10.00 -14.86
C SER A 322 15.46 10.49 -13.92
N SER A 323 14.61 9.58 -13.43
CA SER A 323 13.56 9.91 -12.47
C SER A 323 13.95 9.47 -11.04
N PRO A 324 14.63 10.32 -10.26
CA PRO A 324 15.01 10.00 -8.88
C PRO A 324 13.81 9.84 -7.96
N LEU A 325 12.64 10.34 -8.38
CA LEU A 325 11.40 10.28 -7.63
C LEU A 325 10.60 8.99 -7.91
N THR A 326 10.91 8.21 -8.95
CA THR A 326 10.23 6.93 -9.21
C THR A 326 10.72 5.84 -8.28
N TYR A 327 9.83 5.32 -7.43
CA TYR A 327 10.11 4.21 -6.52
C TYR A 327 9.54 2.89 -7.01
N ILE A 328 8.44 2.92 -7.76
CA ILE A 328 7.73 1.75 -8.26
C ILE A 328 7.52 1.89 -9.76
N VAL A 329 7.69 0.80 -10.48
CA VAL A 329 7.37 0.70 -11.90
C VAL A 329 6.21 -0.28 -12.06
N HIS A 330 5.26 0.10 -12.90
CA HIS A 330 4.13 -0.73 -13.24
C HIS A 330 4.18 -1.14 -14.72
N GLY A 331 4.03 -2.44 -14.97
CA GLY A 331 3.86 -3.01 -16.30
C GLY A 331 4.69 -4.26 -16.58
N ASN A 332 4.18 -5.10 -17.48
CA ASN A 332 4.74 -6.42 -17.81
C ASN A 332 6.14 -6.41 -18.45
N ALA A 333 6.63 -5.26 -18.93
CA ALA A 333 7.91 -5.20 -19.65
C ALA A 333 9.15 -5.34 -18.74
N MET A 334 8.99 -5.36 -17.42
CA MET A 334 10.10 -5.55 -16.48
C MET A 334 10.64 -6.99 -16.44
N HIS A 335 9.93 -7.95 -17.03
CA HIS A 335 10.33 -9.37 -17.06
C HIS A 335 11.73 -9.60 -17.65
N GLU A 336 12.22 -8.75 -18.57
CA GLU A 336 13.52 -8.94 -19.21
C GLU A 336 14.71 -8.50 -18.34
N PHE A 337 14.53 -7.54 -17.43
CA PHE A 337 15.64 -7.03 -16.61
C PHE A 337 15.86 -7.86 -15.34
N ASP A 338 14.80 -8.41 -14.77
CA ASP A 338 14.85 -8.97 -13.41
C ASP A 338 15.25 -10.46 -13.36
N ASP A 339 14.94 -11.25 -14.40
CA ASP A 339 15.26 -12.68 -14.38
C ASP A 339 16.77 -12.93 -14.23
N ARG A 340 17.61 -12.08 -14.84
CA ARG A 340 19.07 -12.25 -14.77
C ARG A 340 19.67 -11.76 -13.45
N SER A 341 19.17 -10.66 -12.88
CA SER A 341 19.67 -10.13 -11.59
C SER A 341 19.18 -10.97 -10.42
N PHE A 342 17.90 -11.36 -10.43
CA PHE A 342 17.30 -12.19 -9.40
C PHE A 342 17.87 -13.61 -9.41
N LEU A 343 17.96 -14.27 -10.58
CA LEU A 343 18.62 -15.56 -10.67
C LEU A 343 20.09 -15.47 -10.27
N ARG A 344 20.81 -14.39 -10.61
CA ARG A 344 22.18 -14.19 -10.12
C ARG A 344 22.23 -14.06 -8.61
N SER A 345 21.33 -13.30 -7.99
CA SER A 345 21.25 -13.18 -6.52
C SER A 345 21.01 -14.53 -5.84
N ILE A 346 20.03 -15.30 -6.33
CA ILE A 346 19.72 -16.65 -5.83
C ILE A 346 20.90 -17.60 -6.04
N LEU A 347 21.46 -17.62 -7.26
CA LEU A 347 22.63 -18.45 -7.58
C LEU A 347 23.86 -18.04 -6.77
N GLN A 348 24.03 -16.75 -6.45
CA GLN A 348 25.12 -16.26 -5.62
C GLN A 348 24.93 -16.65 -4.15
N GLN A 349 23.71 -16.63 -3.62
CA GLN A 349 23.42 -17.14 -2.28
C GLN A 349 23.59 -18.65 -2.18
N HIS A 350 23.08 -19.42 -3.15
CA HIS A 350 23.24 -20.87 -3.16
C HIS A 350 24.67 -21.31 -3.44
N SER A 351 25.42 -20.61 -4.30
CA SER A 351 26.84 -20.92 -4.52
C SER A 351 27.68 -20.61 -3.28
N LEU A 352 27.37 -19.54 -2.53
CA LEU A 352 28.02 -19.26 -1.24
C LEU A 352 27.72 -20.36 -0.22
N LEU A 353 26.46 -20.82 -0.14
CA LEU A 353 26.07 -21.92 0.75
C LEU A 353 26.76 -23.24 0.36
N LEU A 354 26.81 -23.57 -0.93
CA LEU A 354 27.53 -24.73 -1.46
C LEU A 354 29.03 -24.65 -1.15
N LEU A 355 29.63 -23.46 -1.32
CA LEU A 355 31.03 -23.23 -1.00
C LEU A 355 31.31 -23.45 0.50
N ILE A 356 30.43 -22.95 1.38
CA ILE A 356 30.52 -23.17 2.83
C ILE A 356 30.43 -24.66 3.16
N ILE A 357 29.49 -25.40 2.55
CA ILE A 357 29.36 -26.85 2.74
C ILE A 357 30.64 -27.58 2.28
N VAL A 358 31.19 -27.22 1.12
CA VAL A 358 32.44 -27.80 0.62
C VAL A 358 33.60 -27.52 1.58
N ILE A 359 33.74 -26.28 2.07
CA ILE A 359 34.77 -25.90 3.04
C ILE A 359 34.62 -26.72 4.33
N LEU A 360 33.41 -26.86 4.87
CA LEU A 360 33.14 -27.66 6.07
C LEU A 360 33.48 -29.14 5.86
N CYS A 361 33.15 -29.71 4.70
CA CYS A 361 33.52 -31.07 4.31
C CYS A 361 35.05 -31.25 4.20
N VAL A 362 35.76 -30.28 3.64
CA VAL A 362 37.23 -30.32 3.56
C VAL A 362 37.88 -30.20 4.94
N VAL A 363 37.41 -29.28 5.78
CA VAL A 363 37.94 -29.08 7.14
C VAL A 363 37.70 -30.33 8.01
N THR A 364 36.51 -30.93 7.95
CA THR A 364 36.20 -32.18 8.66
C THR A 364 37.07 -33.34 8.18
N ARG A 365 37.28 -33.47 6.87
CA ARG A 365 38.19 -34.49 6.29
C ARG A 365 39.65 -34.29 6.71
N LEU A 366 40.13 -33.05 6.76
CA LEU A 366 41.49 -32.71 7.22
C LEU A 366 41.66 -32.98 8.73
N ARG A 367 40.66 -32.64 9.55
CA ARG A 367 40.65 -32.97 10.98
C ARG A 367 40.66 -34.48 11.21
N TRP A 368 39.87 -35.24 10.45
CA TRP A 368 39.85 -36.69 10.55
C TRP A 368 41.20 -37.33 10.18
N ARG A 369 41.85 -36.85 9.11
CA ARG A 369 43.21 -37.28 8.74
C ARG A 369 44.28 -36.98 9.80
N LYS A 370 44.20 -35.82 10.48
CA LYS A 370 45.11 -35.50 11.59
C LYS A 370 44.86 -36.34 12.84
N SER A 371 43.62 -36.77 13.07
CA SER A 371 43.27 -37.65 14.20
C SER A 371 43.71 -39.10 13.95
N SER A 372 43.56 -39.61 12.71
CA SER A 372 43.95 -40.97 12.36
C SER A 372 45.48 -41.18 12.30
N SER A 373 46.27 -40.14 12.03
CA SER A 373 47.74 -40.23 12.08
C SER A 373 48.31 -40.29 13.51
N PHE A 374 47.56 -39.90 14.54
CA PHE A 374 47.98 -40.02 15.94
C PHE A 374 47.72 -41.40 16.57
N SER A 375 46.90 -42.24 15.93
CA SER A 375 46.53 -43.58 16.44
C SER A 375 47.51 -44.70 16.03
N ILE A 376 48.28 -44.52 14.95
CA ILE A 376 49.13 -45.58 14.41
C ILE A 376 50.53 -45.63 15.07
N SER A 377 50.97 -44.55 15.73
CA SER A 377 52.29 -44.49 16.37
C SER A 377 52.35 -45.17 17.76
N SER A 378 51.22 -45.38 18.44
CA SER A 378 51.20 -45.96 19.80
C SER A 378 50.97 -47.48 19.85
N ARG A 379 50.71 -48.16 18.72
CA ARG A 379 50.46 -49.62 18.68
C ARG A 379 51.64 -50.49 18.24
N LEU A 380 52.79 -49.93 17.89
CA LEU A 380 53.97 -50.69 17.43
C LEU A 380 55.05 -50.98 18.52
N LYS A 381 54.74 -50.84 19.82
CA LYS A 381 55.69 -51.11 20.92
C LYS A 381 55.40 -52.34 21.81
N ARG A 382 54.50 -53.25 21.44
CA ARG A 382 54.29 -54.51 22.20
C ARG A 382 54.19 -55.74 21.29
N ILE A 383 55.31 -56.14 20.70
CA ILE A 383 55.54 -57.54 20.30
C ILE A 383 56.95 -57.90 20.78
N ARG A 384 57.05 -58.37 22.03
CA ARG A 384 58.20 -59.13 22.51
C ARG A 384 57.68 -60.33 23.28
N CYS A 385 58.00 -61.50 22.73
CA CYS A 385 58.27 -62.78 23.39
C CYS A 385 57.20 -63.35 24.33
N SER A 386 56.51 -64.39 23.86
CA SER A 386 56.41 -65.63 24.64
C SER A 386 56.43 -66.82 23.69
N PHE A 387 57.56 -67.54 23.73
CA PHE A 387 57.75 -68.85 23.14
C PHE A 387 57.46 -69.83 24.29
N VAL A 388 56.40 -70.63 24.21
CA VAL A 388 56.21 -71.77 25.11
C VAL A 388 55.76 -72.97 24.26
N ARG A 389 56.62 -73.99 24.25
CA ARG A 389 56.39 -75.35 23.76
C ARG A 389 55.47 -76.11 24.71
N HIS A 390 54.61 -76.97 24.17
CA HIS A 390 54.26 -78.32 24.67
C HIS A 390 53.59 -79.05 23.50
N HIS A 391 54.13 -80.17 22.98
CA HIS A 391 54.10 -81.55 23.50
C HIS A 391 52.72 -82.07 23.83
#